data_AF-A0A0L7LH92-F1
#
_entry.id   AF-A0A0L7LH92-F1
#
_cell.length_a   1.000
_cell.length_b   1.000
_cell.length_c   1.000
_cell.angle_alpha   90.00
_cell.angle_beta   90.00
_cell.angle_gamma   90.00
#
_symmetry.space_group_name_H-M   'P 1'
#
loop_
_entity.id
_entity.type
_entity.pdbx_description
1 polymer ?
#
loop_
_entity_poly.entity_id
_entity_poly.type
_entity_poly.pdbx_seq_one_letter_code
_entity_poly.pdbx_strand_id
1 'polypeptide(L)'
;MQAIKLVTFDATNTLLKFRIPPWQYYALVARDYGFTGSDDALEAQMKDSLKLMSKQHPNFGQSDVNWRCWWHKVVKLTFKNHLPASVDVDKIAMQLIDEFRTTKCWTVAYGSSKLLQLLKKNGVTIGVLSNFDPRLNDILCNNL
;
A
#
# COMPACT_ATOMS: atom_id res chain seq x y z
N MET A 1 -31.49 9.42 -22.58
CA MET A 1 -30.22 9.26 -21.85
C MET A 1 -30.10 7.81 -21.42
N GLN A 2 -28.96 7.15 -21.68
CA GLN A 2 -28.72 5.80 -21.18
C GLN A 2 -28.42 5.85 -19.68
N ALA A 3 -29.07 5.00 -18.89
CA ALA A 3 -28.82 4.89 -17.45
C ALA A 3 -27.48 4.21 -17.20
N ILE A 4 -26.67 4.74 -16.29
CA ILE A 4 -25.40 4.12 -15.85
C ILE A 4 -25.73 2.78 -15.18
N LYS A 5 -25.08 1.70 -15.63
CA LYS A 5 -25.28 0.34 -15.10
C LYS A 5 -24.09 -0.17 -14.28
N LEU A 6 -22.89 0.33 -14.55
CA LEU A 6 -21.65 -0.06 -13.88
C LEU A 6 -20.81 1.18 -13.58
N VAL A 7 -20.29 1.26 -12.36
CA VAL A 7 -19.24 2.21 -11.97
C VAL A 7 -18.07 1.40 -11.43
N THR A 8 -16.87 1.68 -11.96
CA THR A 8 -15.63 1.12 -11.42
C THR A 8 -14.82 2.21 -10.74
N PHE A 9 -14.13 1.84 -9.66
CA PHE A 9 -13.30 2.76 -8.89
C PHE A 9 -11.87 2.27 -8.83
N ASP A 10 -10.91 3.20 -8.85
CA ASP A 10 -9.61 2.93 -8.25
C ASP A 10 -9.75 2.86 -6.71
N ALA A 11 -8.78 2.25 -6.04
CA ALA A 11 -8.81 2.08 -4.58
C ALA A 11 -8.14 3.26 -3.85
N THR A 12 -6.84 3.44 -4.07
CA THR A 12 -6.01 4.38 -3.28
C THR A 12 -6.33 5.82 -3.63
N ASN A 13 -6.49 6.68 -2.62
CA ASN A 13 -6.92 8.06 -2.73
C ASN A 13 -8.28 8.29 -3.41
N THR A 14 -9.05 7.22 -3.66
CA THR A 14 -10.40 7.27 -4.22
C THR A 14 -11.44 6.70 -3.24
N LEU A 15 -11.34 5.42 -2.91
CA LEU A 15 -12.19 4.77 -1.90
C LEU A 15 -11.51 4.69 -0.53
N LEU A 16 -10.19 4.55 -0.52
CA LEU A 16 -9.37 4.38 0.67
C LEU A 16 -8.20 5.36 0.66
N LYS A 17 -7.71 5.73 1.84
CA LYS A 17 -6.50 6.55 2.03
C LYS A 17 -5.60 5.87 3.05
N PHE A 18 -4.30 6.11 2.93
CA PHE A 18 -3.40 5.78 4.03
C PHE A 18 -3.73 6.63 5.26
N ARG A 19 -3.68 6.04 6.46
CA ARG A 19 -3.90 6.79 7.72
C ARG A 19 -2.83 7.85 7.94
N ILE A 20 -1.60 7.47 7.64
CA ILE A 20 -0.43 8.35 7.60
C ILE A 20 0.38 7.99 6.36
N PRO A 21 1.24 8.89 5.86
CA PRO A 21 2.16 8.57 4.79
C PRO A 21 2.93 7.25 5.00
N PRO A 22 3.06 6.38 3.97
CA PRO A 22 3.67 5.06 4.13
C PRO A 22 5.09 5.09 4.73
N TRP A 23 5.93 6.05 4.36
CA TRP A 23 7.28 6.19 4.92
C TRP A 23 7.27 6.52 6.41
N GLN A 24 6.31 7.31 6.89
CA GLN A 24 6.18 7.58 8.32
C GLN A 24 5.78 6.32 9.09
N TYR A 25 4.92 5.48 8.52
CA TYR A 25 4.57 4.18 9.11
C TYR A 25 5.77 3.22 9.12
N TYR A 26 6.57 3.21 8.04
CA TYR A 26 7.81 2.45 7.98
C TYR A 26 8.79 2.90 9.08
N ALA A 27 8.99 4.21 9.25
CA ALA A 27 9.83 4.76 10.31
C ALA A 27 9.29 4.37 11.70
N LEU A 28 7.97 4.47 11.91
CA LEU A 28 7.33 4.07 13.18
C LEU A 28 7.65 2.62 13.53
N VAL A 29 7.44 1.69 12.61
CA VAL A 29 7.74 0.27 12.84
C VAL A 29 9.24 0.05 13.02
N ALA A 30 10.08 0.68 12.21
CA ALA A 30 11.53 0.45 12.23
C ALA A 30 12.24 1.06 13.45
N ARG A 31 11.63 2.04 14.14
CA ARG A 31 12.17 2.59 15.40
C ARG A 31 12.29 1.53 16.49
N ASP A 32 11.37 0.57 16.55
CA ASP A 32 11.45 -0.58 17.46
C ASP A 32 12.65 -1.49 17.16
N TYR A 33 13.23 -1.36 15.95
CA TYR A 33 14.41 -2.08 15.51
C TYR A 33 15.66 -1.18 15.45
N GLY A 34 15.62 0.02 16.05
CA GLY A 34 16.77 0.91 16.14
C GLY A 34 17.02 1.80 14.91
N PHE A 35 16.00 2.05 14.09
CA PHE A 35 16.09 3.07 13.05
C PHE A 35 16.33 4.47 13.63
N THR A 36 17.36 5.17 13.16
CA THR A 36 17.75 6.52 13.61
C THR A 36 17.68 7.58 12.50
N GLY A 37 17.13 7.24 11.33
CA GLY A 37 16.99 8.16 10.21
C GLY A 37 15.86 9.17 10.41
N SER A 38 15.82 10.20 9.57
CA SER A 38 14.69 11.14 9.49
C SER A 38 13.60 10.63 8.55
N ASP A 39 12.37 11.10 8.76
CA ASP A 39 11.22 10.76 7.91
C ASP A 39 11.46 11.24 6.46
N ASP A 40 12.09 12.40 6.26
CA ASP A 40 12.41 12.95 4.93
C ASP A 40 13.43 12.08 4.16
N ALA A 41 14.47 11.61 4.86
CA ALA A 41 15.47 10.72 4.26
C ALA A 41 14.83 9.39 3.86
N LEU A 42 13.93 8.86 4.71
CA LEU A 42 13.21 7.63 4.42
C LEU A 42 12.20 7.79 3.28
N GLU A 43 11.53 8.95 3.19
CA GLU A 43 10.65 9.27 2.06
C GLU A 43 11.41 9.26 0.73
N ALA A 44 12.56 9.96 0.67
CA ALA A 44 13.40 10.00 -0.52
C ALA A 44 13.86 8.59 -0.91
N GLN A 45 14.37 7.83 0.05
CA GLN A 45 14.88 6.48 -0.18
C GLN A 45 13.76 5.51 -0.59
N MET A 46 12.55 5.65 -0.04
CA MET A 46 11.37 4.87 -0.44
C MET A 46 10.97 5.17 -1.88
N LYS A 47 10.94 6.45 -2.28
CA LYS A 47 10.62 6.86 -3.66
C LYS A 47 11.62 6.28 -4.65
N ASP A 48 12.91 6.33 -4.34
CA ASP A 48 13.95 5.75 -5.19
C ASP A 48 13.86 4.23 -5.27
N SER A 49 13.57 3.57 -4.14
CA SER A 49 13.37 2.11 -4.08
C SER A 49 12.18 1.66 -4.93
N LEU A 50 11.05 2.36 -4.84
CA LEU A 50 9.85 2.10 -5.64
C LEU A 50 10.12 2.32 -7.13
N LYS A 51 10.82 3.40 -7.49
CA LYS A 51 11.17 3.72 -8.88
C LYS A 51 12.10 2.66 -9.47
N LEU A 52 13.13 2.25 -8.72
CA LEU A 52 14.07 1.22 -9.14
C LEU A 52 13.34 -0.11 -9.35
N MET A 53 12.56 -0.55 -8.36
CA MET A 53 11.84 -1.81 -8.41
C MET A 53 10.77 -1.83 -9.50
N SER A 54 10.05 -0.73 -9.72
CA SER A 54 9.07 -0.61 -10.81
C SER A 54 9.73 -0.66 -12.19
N LYS A 55 10.96 -0.12 -12.32
CA LYS A 55 11.71 -0.16 -13.58
C LYS A 55 12.29 -1.54 -13.88
N GLN A 56 12.84 -2.21 -12.87
CA GLN A 56 13.49 -3.52 -13.03
C GLN A 56 12.49 -4.67 -13.08
N HIS A 57 11.41 -4.56 -12.29
CA HIS A 57 10.42 -5.60 -12.07
C HIS A 57 9.01 -4.96 -12.15
N PRO A 58 8.52 -4.64 -13.35
CA PRO A 58 7.25 -3.93 -13.53
C PRO A 58 6.06 -4.73 -12.98
N ASN A 59 4.95 -4.04 -12.71
CA ASN A 59 3.70 -4.63 -12.21
C ASN A 59 3.94 -5.55 -10.98
N PHE A 60 4.63 -5.04 -9.96
CA PHE A 60 4.98 -5.78 -8.75
C PHE A 60 5.73 -7.10 -9.01
N GLY A 61 6.48 -7.16 -10.12
CA GLY A 61 7.23 -8.34 -10.55
C GLY A 61 6.39 -9.47 -11.14
N GLN A 62 5.17 -9.19 -11.62
CA GLN A 62 4.23 -10.21 -12.10
C GLN A 62 4.82 -11.25 -13.07
N SER A 63 5.83 -10.88 -13.87
CA SER A 63 6.50 -11.76 -14.82
C SER A 63 7.80 -12.42 -14.33
N ASP A 64 8.37 -12.00 -13.21
CA ASP A 64 9.74 -12.38 -12.82
C ASP A 64 10.01 -12.51 -11.31
N VAL A 65 9.34 -11.73 -10.47
CA VAL A 65 9.53 -11.70 -9.02
C VAL A 65 8.17 -11.70 -8.33
N ASN A 66 7.92 -12.68 -7.47
CA ASN A 66 6.69 -12.70 -6.67
C ASN A 66 6.45 -11.35 -5.96
N TRP A 67 5.21 -10.86 -5.96
CA TRP A 67 4.86 -9.54 -5.41
C TRP A 67 5.30 -9.34 -3.95
N ARG A 68 5.32 -10.40 -3.13
CA ARG A 68 5.85 -10.32 -1.74
C ARG A 68 7.34 -10.06 -1.78
N CYS A 69 8.08 -10.80 -2.58
CA CYS A 69 9.52 -10.59 -2.78
C CYS A 69 9.81 -9.20 -3.35
N TRP A 70 8.95 -8.69 -4.23
CA TRP A 70 9.05 -7.33 -4.77
C TRP A 70 8.97 -6.29 -3.65
N TRP A 71 7.95 -6.37 -2.78
CA TRP A 71 7.82 -5.46 -1.65
C TRP A 71 8.90 -5.65 -0.58
N HIS A 72 9.36 -6.89 -0.33
CA HIS A 72 10.52 -7.15 0.53
C HIS A 72 11.76 -6.39 0.05
N LYS A 73 12.03 -6.44 -1.27
CA LYS A 73 13.16 -5.69 -1.86
C LYS A 73 12.98 -4.18 -1.71
N VAL A 74 11.77 -3.65 -1.92
CA VAL A 74 11.48 -2.23 -1.67
C VAL A 74 11.80 -1.85 -0.23
N VAL A 75 11.33 -2.62 0.75
CA VAL A 75 11.60 -2.36 2.18
C VAL A 75 13.10 -2.38 2.48
N LYS A 76 13.82 -3.41 2.00
CA LYS A 76 15.27 -3.52 2.18
C LYS A 76 16.05 -2.35 1.60
N LEU A 77 15.70 -1.93 0.38
CA LEU A 77 16.32 -0.78 -0.27
C LEU A 77 15.96 0.52 0.45
N THR A 78 14.74 0.62 1.00
CA THR A 78 14.25 1.78 1.74
C THR A 78 15.06 2.00 3.03
N PHE A 79 15.39 0.93 3.75
CA PHE A 79 16.17 1.02 5.00
C PHE A 79 17.69 0.89 4.83
N LYS A 80 18.18 0.83 3.59
CA LYS A 80 19.62 0.65 3.33
C LYS A 80 20.43 1.72 4.07
N ASN A 81 21.39 1.29 4.89
CA ASN A 81 22.27 2.12 5.74
C ASN A 81 21.58 2.92 6.86
N HIS A 82 20.29 2.67 7.15
CA HIS A 82 19.56 3.38 8.20
C HIS A 82 19.19 2.49 9.41
N LEU A 83 19.53 1.21 9.35
CA LEU A 83 19.36 0.24 10.43
C LEU A 83 20.71 -0.30 10.89
N PRO A 84 20.86 -0.66 12.18
CA PRO A 84 22.04 -1.37 12.66
C PRO A 84 22.27 -2.67 11.88
N ALA A 85 23.53 -3.03 11.65
CA ALA A 85 23.90 -4.23 10.87
C ALA A 85 23.39 -5.55 11.46
N SER A 86 23.08 -5.58 12.76
CA SER A 86 22.52 -6.74 13.46
C SER A 86 21.02 -6.94 13.22
N VAL A 87 20.33 -5.97 12.62
CA VAL A 87 18.88 -6.02 12.42
C VAL A 87 18.52 -6.89 11.23
N ASP A 88 17.59 -7.82 11.47
CA ASP A 88 16.97 -8.61 10.42
C ASP A 88 15.87 -7.81 9.72
N VAL A 89 16.23 -7.15 8.62
CA VAL A 89 15.31 -6.33 7.81
C VAL A 89 14.18 -7.18 7.19
N ASP A 90 14.36 -8.49 7.02
CA ASP A 90 13.28 -9.34 6.51
C ASP A 90 12.11 -9.44 7.49
N LYS A 91 12.37 -9.41 8.81
CA LYS A 91 11.30 -9.35 9.82
C LYS A 91 10.48 -8.07 9.71
N ILE A 92 11.15 -6.93 9.55
CA ILE A 92 10.50 -5.63 9.36
C ILE A 92 9.67 -5.65 8.06
N ALA A 93 10.22 -6.20 6.98
CA ALA A 93 9.52 -6.31 5.70
C ALA A 93 8.26 -7.18 5.79
N MET A 94 8.34 -8.36 6.44
CA MET A 94 7.17 -9.21 6.66
C MET A 94 6.10 -8.47 7.48
N GLN A 95 6.50 -7.86 8.60
CA GLN A 95 5.58 -7.11 9.45
C GLN A 95 4.88 -6.00 8.67
N LEU A 96 5.63 -5.16 7.95
CA LEU A 96 5.05 -4.08 7.14
C LEU A 96 4.11 -4.61 6.06
N ILE A 97 4.52 -5.66 5.32
CA ILE A 97 3.69 -6.21 4.24
C ILE A 97 2.36 -6.72 4.77
N ASP A 98 2.35 -7.36 5.94
CA ASP A 98 1.13 -7.86 6.58
C ASP A 98 0.30 -6.74 7.21
N GLU A 99 0.91 -5.77 7.89
CA GLU A 99 0.16 -4.64 8.49
C GLU A 99 -0.55 -3.79 7.44
N PHE A 100 0.05 -3.59 6.26
CA PHE A 100 -0.58 -2.89 5.12
C PHE A 100 -1.77 -3.65 4.50
N ARG A 101 -2.08 -4.89 4.94
CA ARG A 101 -3.33 -5.59 4.59
C ARG A 101 -4.50 -5.24 5.52
N THR A 102 -4.20 -4.62 6.65
CA THR A 102 -5.14 -4.44 7.76
C THR A 102 -5.65 -3.00 7.85
N THR A 103 -6.65 -2.78 8.69
CA THR A 103 -7.17 -1.45 9.02
C THR A 103 -6.15 -0.53 9.70
N LYS A 104 -4.98 -1.04 10.13
CA LYS A 104 -3.89 -0.24 10.72
C LYS A 104 -3.35 0.81 9.75
N CYS A 105 -3.24 0.48 8.47
CA CYS A 105 -2.64 1.38 7.48
C CYS A 105 -3.66 2.17 6.66
N TRP A 106 -4.93 1.78 6.70
CA TRP A 106 -5.98 2.30 5.82
C TRP A 106 -7.13 2.96 6.58
N THR A 107 -7.71 3.99 5.95
CA THR A 107 -8.97 4.61 6.36
C THR A 107 -9.84 4.84 5.13
N VAL A 108 -11.15 4.81 5.32
CA VAL A 108 -12.10 5.10 4.24
C VAL A 108 -12.00 6.57 3.83
N ALA A 109 -11.93 6.83 2.53
CA ALA A 109 -11.93 8.19 2.04
C ALA A 109 -13.28 8.87 2.31
N TYR A 110 -13.25 10.17 2.58
CA TYR A 110 -14.45 10.91 2.95
C TYR A 110 -15.53 10.79 1.87
N GLY A 111 -16.73 10.37 2.28
CA GLY A 111 -17.89 10.22 1.39
C GLY A 111 -17.96 8.88 0.64
N SER A 112 -16.92 8.05 0.66
CA SER A 112 -16.90 6.79 -0.11
C SER A 112 -18.02 5.84 0.30
N SER A 113 -18.22 5.58 1.60
CA SER A 113 -19.32 4.71 2.06
C SER A 113 -20.69 5.22 1.63
N LYS A 114 -20.94 6.54 1.73
CA LYS A 114 -22.21 7.17 1.33
C LYS A 114 -22.44 7.05 -0.19
N LEU A 115 -21.39 7.28 -0.98
CA LEU A 115 -21.44 7.16 -2.44
C LEU A 115 -21.73 5.72 -2.87
N LEU A 116 -21.01 4.74 -2.30
CA LEU A 116 -21.19 3.32 -2.62
C LEU A 116 -22.60 2.84 -2.25
N GLN A 117 -23.12 3.25 -1.09
CA GLN A 117 -24.51 2.97 -0.70
C GLN A 117 -25.53 3.59 -1.65
N LEU A 118 -25.31 4.83 -2.09
CA LEU A 118 -26.20 5.51 -3.04
C LEU A 118 -26.23 4.78 -4.39
N LEU A 119 -25.07 4.42 -4.94
CA LEU A 119 -24.98 3.69 -6.20
C LEU A 119 -25.68 2.34 -6.12
N LYS A 120 -25.42 1.58 -5.04
CA LYS A 120 -26.08 0.29 -4.80
C LYS A 120 -27.60 0.43 -4.68
N LYS A 121 -28.09 1.45 -3.96
CA LYS A 121 -29.52 1.74 -3.82
C LYS A 121 -30.21 2.05 -5.16
N ASN A 122 -29.47 2.64 -6.10
CA ASN A 122 -29.96 2.94 -7.45
C ASN A 122 -29.77 1.78 -8.44
N GLY A 123 -29.42 0.57 -7.96
CA GLY A 123 -29.25 -0.61 -8.82
C GLY A 123 -28.04 -0.53 -9.75
N VAL A 124 -27.04 0.29 -9.41
CA VAL A 124 -25.79 0.38 -10.15
C VAL A 124 -24.82 -0.69 -9.63
N THR A 125 -24.30 -1.51 -10.54
CA THR A 125 -23.22 -2.45 -10.22
C THR A 125 -21.95 -1.68 -9.93
N ILE A 126 -21.20 -2.08 -8.89
CA ILE A 126 -19.95 -1.45 -8.51
C ILE A 126 -18.81 -2.46 -8.67
N GLY A 127 -17.69 -2.02 -9.22
CA GLY A 127 -16.44 -2.78 -9.26
C GLY A 127 -15.25 -1.94 -8.82
N VAL A 128 -14.11 -2.61 -8.63
CA VAL A 128 -12.81 -1.96 -8.37
C VAL A 128 -11.86 -2.35 -9.50
N LEU A 129 -11.17 -1.35 -10.06
CA LEU A 129 -10.12 -1.51 -11.06
C LEU A 129 -8.92 -0.66 -10.60
N SER A 130 -7.90 -1.32 -10.07
CA SER A 130 -6.77 -0.65 -9.44
C SER A 130 -5.45 -1.37 -9.76
N ASN A 131 -4.40 -0.59 -10.01
CA ASN A 131 -3.03 -1.10 -10.16
C ASN A 131 -2.47 -1.43 -8.77
N PHE A 132 -2.88 -2.57 -8.24
CA PHE A 132 -2.57 -3.00 -6.88
C PHE A 132 -2.10 -4.46 -6.89
N ASP A 133 -1.24 -4.81 -5.93
CA ASP A 133 -0.87 -6.21 -5.71
C ASP A 133 -2.06 -7.02 -5.09
N PRO A 134 -1.95 -8.36 -5.00
CA PRO A 134 -3.05 -9.22 -4.55
C PRO A 134 -3.65 -8.93 -3.17
N ARG A 135 -3.01 -8.09 -2.35
CA ARG A 135 -3.55 -7.69 -1.03
C ARG A 135 -4.82 -6.84 -1.13
N LEU A 136 -5.12 -6.25 -2.28
CA LEU A 136 -6.25 -5.33 -2.42
C LEU A 136 -7.59 -5.94 -1.95
N ASN A 137 -7.83 -7.22 -2.22
CA ASN A 137 -9.07 -7.87 -1.79
C ASN A 137 -9.22 -7.86 -0.26
N ASP A 138 -8.17 -8.23 0.47
CA ASP A 138 -8.17 -8.18 1.94
C ASP A 138 -8.37 -6.75 2.44
N ILE A 139 -7.70 -5.78 1.82
CA ILE A 139 -7.78 -4.37 2.20
C ILE A 139 -9.22 -3.86 2.03
N LEU A 140 -9.89 -4.19 0.92
CA LEU A 140 -11.29 -3.80 0.69
C LEU A 140 -12.22 -4.48 1.71
N CYS A 141 -12.11 -5.80 1.90
CA CYS A 141 -12.93 -6.55 2.86
C CYS A 141 -12.77 -6.08 4.30
N ASN A 142 -11.58 -5.59 4.66
CA ASN A 142 -11.30 -5.11 6.01
C ASN A 142 -11.77 -3.67 6.26
N ASN A 143 -12.04 -2.86 5.22
CA ASN A 143 -12.27 -1.41 5.37
C ASN A 143 -13.60 -0.88 4.80
N LEU A 144 -14.25 -1.55 3.83
CA LEU A 144 -15.48 -1.09 3.17
C LEU A 144 -16.65 -2.05 3.40
#